data_AF-A0A318RGT7-F1
#
_entry.id   AF-A0A318RGT7-F1
#
_cell.length_a   1.000
_cell.length_b   1.000
_cell.length_c   1.000
_cell.angle_alpha   90.00
_cell.angle_beta   90.00
_cell.angle_gamma   90.00
#
_symmetry.space_group_name_H-M   'P 1'
#
loop_
_entity.id
_entity.type
_entity.pdbx_description
1 polymer ?
#
loop_
_entity_poly.entity_id
_entity_poly.type
_entity_poly.pdbx_seq_one_letter_code
_entity_poly.pdbx_strand_id
1 'polypeptide(L)'
;MTEPGTVGAVSHEAGLSPLLLTLLACPQDHGPLLVIGDEEMYNPRLRRSYKIDDGIPALLIDDARDVDSDSEHEALLARATATTGPVSD
;
A
#
# COMPACT_ATOMS: atom_id res chain seq x y z
N MET A 1 -9.33 45.10 -13.54
CA MET A 1 -10.15 43.94 -13.12
C MET A 1 -9.83 42.75 -14.00
N THR A 2 -8.57 42.31 -14.00
CA THR A 2 -8.12 41.17 -14.81
C THR A 2 -7.03 40.47 -14.04
N GLU A 3 -7.38 39.35 -13.41
CA GLU A 3 -6.43 38.36 -12.98
C GLU A 3 -6.39 37.27 -14.06
N PRO A 4 -5.25 37.01 -14.72
CA PRO A 4 -5.06 35.78 -15.46
C PRO A 4 -4.47 34.74 -14.51
N GLY A 5 -5.33 34.06 -13.74
CA GLY A 5 -4.97 32.88 -12.97
C GLY A 5 -5.02 31.63 -13.83
N THR A 6 -4.14 31.51 -14.84
CA THR A 6 -3.90 30.23 -15.50
C THR A 6 -3.01 29.41 -14.57
N VAL A 7 -3.63 28.50 -13.82
CA VAL A 7 -2.90 27.48 -13.06
C VAL A 7 -2.16 26.56 -14.05
N GLY A 8 -0.85 26.49 -13.89
CA GLY A 8 0.05 25.67 -14.69
C GLY A 8 0.06 24.20 -14.28
N ALA A 9 0.26 23.36 -15.30
CA ALA A 9 1.01 22.11 -15.39
C ALA A 9 1.20 21.20 -14.17
N VAL A 10 1.12 19.88 -14.39
CA VAL A 10 2.32 19.01 -14.35
C VAL A 10 2.08 17.69 -15.09
N SER A 11 2.82 17.49 -16.17
CA SER A 11 3.32 16.19 -16.61
C SER A 11 4.61 15.92 -15.84
N HIS A 12 4.85 14.72 -15.28
CA HIS A 12 6.18 14.34 -14.80
C HIS A 12 6.42 12.83 -14.92
N GLU A 13 7.34 12.47 -15.81
CA GLU A 13 8.15 11.26 -15.71
C GLU A 13 9.49 11.60 -15.02
N ALA A 14 10.00 10.62 -14.26
CA ALA A 14 11.37 10.49 -13.74
C ALA A 14 11.89 11.53 -12.71
N GLY A 15 11.68 11.21 -11.42
CA GLY A 15 12.42 11.81 -10.30
C GLY A 15 11.81 11.45 -8.96
N LEU A 16 12.05 10.23 -8.45
CA LEU A 16 11.51 9.80 -7.17
C LEU A 16 12.15 10.63 -6.04
N SER A 17 11.35 11.49 -5.41
CA SER A 17 11.77 12.35 -4.30
C SER A 17 12.05 11.53 -3.02
N PRO A 18 13.01 11.93 -2.18
CA PRO A 18 13.41 11.17 -0.98
C PRO A 18 12.29 11.04 0.08
N LEU A 19 11.22 11.85 -0.01
CA LEU A 19 10.01 11.69 0.81
C LEU A 19 9.16 10.48 0.38
N LEU A 20 9.25 10.03 -0.88
CA LEU A 20 8.52 8.85 -1.39
C LEU A 20 9.12 7.53 -0.88
N LEU A 21 10.40 7.51 -0.53
CA LEU A 21 11.08 6.30 -0.02
C LEU A 21 10.82 6.03 1.46
N THR A 22 10.46 7.04 2.25
CA THR A 22 10.15 6.87 3.69
C THR A 22 8.69 6.46 3.94
N LEU A 23 7.84 6.52 2.92
CA LEU A 23 6.42 6.19 2.96
C LEU A 23 6.17 4.82 2.32
N LEU A 24 6.74 3.75 2.89
CA LEU A 24 6.38 2.36 2.56
C LEU A 24 4.94 2.07 3.03
N ALA A 25 3.99 2.68 2.35
CA ALA A 25 2.57 2.53 2.54
C ALA A 25 1.96 1.95 1.27
N CYS A 26 0.78 1.33 1.38
CA CYS A 26 0.11 0.70 0.24
C CYS A 26 -0.02 1.71 -0.92
N PRO A 27 0.37 1.40 -2.17
CA PRO A 27 0.51 2.37 -3.27
C PRO A 27 -0.79 3.08 -3.67
N GLN A 28 -1.93 2.59 -3.17
CA GLN A 28 -3.27 3.02 -3.58
C GLN A 28 -4.03 3.75 -2.46
N ASP A 29 -3.73 3.46 -1.19
CA ASP A 29 -4.45 4.02 -0.03
C ASP A 29 -3.53 4.70 0.98
N HIS A 30 -2.21 4.51 0.86
CA HIS A 30 -1.18 5.00 1.78
C HIS A 30 -1.42 4.63 3.26
N GLY A 31 -2.27 3.63 3.49
CA GLY A 31 -2.58 3.09 4.80
C GLY A 31 -1.68 1.91 5.18
N PRO A 32 -1.74 1.51 6.47
CA PRO A 32 -1.00 0.37 6.99
C PRO A 32 -1.50 -0.97 6.42
N LEU A 33 -0.57 -1.89 6.14
CA LEU A 33 -0.84 -3.26 5.72
C LEU A 33 -0.66 -4.23 6.89
N LEU A 34 -1.53 -5.21 6.99
CA LEU A 34 -1.37 -6.31 7.92
C LEU A 34 -0.36 -7.30 7.38
N VAL A 35 0.56 -7.76 8.20
CA VAL A 35 1.57 -8.74 7.85
C VAL A 35 1.09 -10.11 8.33
N ILE A 36 1.11 -11.10 7.44
CA ILE A 36 0.67 -12.47 7.70
C ILE A 36 1.90 -13.37 7.59
N GLY A 37 2.58 -13.56 8.72
CA GLY A 37 3.89 -14.23 8.75
C GLY A 37 4.96 -13.43 8.01
N ASP A 38 5.84 -14.11 7.28
CA ASP A 38 6.93 -13.48 6.51
C ASP A 38 6.71 -13.61 4.99
N GLU A 39 5.52 -14.06 4.57
CA GLU A 39 5.24 -14.48 3.19
C GLU A 39 4.15 -13.63 2.52
N GLU A 40 3.31 -12.92 3.29
CA GLU A 40 2.16 -12.21 2.73
C GLU A 40 1.80 -10.94 3.52
N MET A 41 1.33 -9.91 2.83
CA MET A 41 0.78 -8.68 3.40
C MET A 41 -0.64 -8.45 2.91
N TYR A 42 -1.53 -8.08 3.81
CA TYR A 42 -2.94 -7.88 3.53
C TYR A 42 -3.39 -6.45 3.81
N ASN A 43 -4.06 -5.83 2.85
CA ASN A 43 -4.78 -4.57 3.01
C ASN A 43 -6.26 -4.86 3.33
N PRO A 44 -6.72 -4.70 4.58
CA PRO A 44 -8.11 -4.91 4.92
C PRO A 44 -9.06 -3.84 4.38
N ARG A 45 -8.54 -2.66 3.98
CA ARG A 45 -9.35 -1.54 3.48
C ARG A 45 -9.73 -1.74 2.02
N LEU A 46 -8.77 -2.18 1.21
CA LEU A 46 -8.98 -2.53 -0.19
C LEU A 46 -9.31 -4.02 -0.41
N ARG A 47 -9.25 -4.81 0.66
CA ARG A 47 -9.32 -6.28 0.63
C ARG A 47 -8.35 -6.90 -0.38
N ARG A 48 -7.08 -6.50 -0.31
CA ARG A 48 -6.03 -6.96 -1.23
C ARG A 48 -4.90 -7.64 -0.52
N SER A 49 -4.47 -8.78 -1.03
CA SER A 49 -3.31 -9.51 -0.56
C SER A 49 -2.11 -9.32 -1.50
N TYR A 50 -0.94 -9.10 -0.93
CA TYR A 50 0.34 -8.89 -1.60
C TYR A 50 1.31 -9.95 -1.11
N LYS A 51 1.94 -10.69 -2.03
CA LYS A 51 2.98 -11.65 -1.66
C LYS A 51 4.27 -10.96 -1.24
N ILE A 52 5.02 -11.59 -0.35
CA ILE A 52 6.41 -11.25 -0.04
C ILE A 52 7.30 -12.26 -0.76
N ASP A 53 8.14 -11.78 -1.67
CA ASP A 53 9.08 -12.59 -2.45
C ASP A 53 10.51 -12.22 -2.02
N ASP A 54 11.27 -13.18 -1.52
CA ASP A 54 12.64 -12.97 -0.99
C ASP A 54 12.73 -11.90 0.11
N GLY A 55 11.68 -11.77 0.93
CA GLY A 55 11.60 -10.72 1.96
C GLY A 55 11.27 -9.32 1.42
N ILE A 56 11.02 -9.20 0.10
CA ILE A 56 10.58 -7.97 -0.55
C ILE A 56 9.07 -8.05 -0.81
N PRO A 57 8.25 -7.18 -0.18
CA PRO A 57 6.82 -7.15 -0.46
C PRO A 57 6.57 -6.66 -1.89
N ALA A 58 5.96 -7.51 -2.70
CA ALA A 58 5.55 -7.18 -4.06
C ALA A 58 4.28 -6.30 -4.00
N LEU A 59 4.45 -5.02 -3.67
CA LEU A 59 3.40 -4.01 -3.65
C LEU A 59 3.00 -3.55 -5.07
N LEU A 60 2.89 -4.49 -6.00
CA LEU A 60 2.39 -4.25 -7.35
C LEU A 60 0.87 -4.48 -7.35
N ILE A 61 0.13 -3.48 -7.82
CA ILE A 61 -1.34 -3.50 -7.91
C ILE A 61 -1.82 -4.65 -8.82
N ASP A 62 -1.05 -4.99 -9.86
CA ASP A 62 -1.32 -6.08 -10.81
C ASP A 62 -1.03 -7.49 -10.24
N ASP A 63 -0.08 -7.62 -9.31
CA ASP A 63 0.23 -8.91 -8.65
C ASP A 63 -0.61 -9.13 -7.39
N ALA A 64 -1.39 -8.13 -6.97
CA ALA A 64 -2.24 -8.22 -5.80
C ALA A 64 -3.38 -9.21 -6.04
N ARG A 65 -3.63 -10.09 -5.07
CA ARG A 65 -4.81 -10.95 -5.05
C ARG A 65 -5.96 -10.18 -4.41
N ASP A 66 -7.03 -9.95 -5.16
CA ASP A 66 -8.28 -9.43 -4.60
C ASP A 66 -8.96 -10.50 -3.73
N VAL A 67 -9.39 -10.09 -2.53
CA VAL A 67 -10.06 -10.95 -1.55
C VAL A 67 -11.54 -10.53 -1.48
N ASP A 68 -12.35 -11.14 -2.32
CA ASP A 68 -13.77 -10.78 -2.45
C ASP A 68 -14.67 -11.43 -1.39
N SER A 69 -14.22 -12.53 -0.78
CA SER A 69 -15.00 -13.28 0.21
C SER A 69 -14.79 -12.77 1.63
N ASP A 70 -15.89 -12.43 2.33
CA ASP A 70 -15.83 -12.00 3.73
C ASP A 70 -15.23 -13.08 4.66
N SER A 71 -15.44 -14.37 4.38
CA SER A 71 -14.81 -15.43 5.16
C SER A 71 -13.28 -15.47 5.00
N GLU A 72 -12.77 -15.17 3.80
CA GLU A 72 -11.33 -15.09 3.56
C GLU A 72 -10.74 -13.83 4.20
N HIS A 73 -11.45 -12.70 4.10
CA HIS A 73 -11.10 -11.47 4.81
C HIS A 73 -10.95 -11.69 6.31
N GLU A 74 -11.94 -12.29 6.96
CA GLU A 74 -11.88 -12.58 8.39
C GLU A 74 -10.74 -13.54 8.75
N ALA A 75 -10.49 -14.55 7.91
CA ALA A 75 -9.39 -15.49 8.13
C ALA A 75 -8.01 -14.80 8.04
N LEU A 76 -7.83 -13.87 7.10
CA LEU A 76 -6.60 -13.10 6.95
C LEU A 76 -6.41 -12.12 8.12
N LEU A 77 -7.48 -11.45 8.55
CA LEU A 77 -7.47 -10.60 9.73
C LEU A 77 -7.09 -11.37 11.00
N ALA A 78 -7.64 -12.57 11.19
CA ALA A 78 -7.34 -13.41 12.34
C ALA A 78 -5.90 -13.94 12.35
N ARG A 79 -5.27 -14.06 11.17
CA ARG A 79 -3.89 -14.52 11.00
C ARG A 79 -2.85 -13.39 10.99
N ALA A 80 -3.29 -12.13 10.92
CA ALA A 80 -2.38 -10.99 10.92
C ALA A 80 -1.53 -10.97 12.21
N THR A 81 -0.22 -10.93 12.05
CA THR A 81 0.73 -10.93 13.18
C THR A 81 1.24 -9.53 13.52
N ALA A 82 1.25 -8.61 12.56
CA ALA A 82 1.76 -7.26 12.74
C ALA A 82 1.12 -6.31 11.72
N THR A 83 1.33 -5.02 11.91
CA THR A 83 0.86 -3.97 11.00
C THR A 83 2.08 -3.17 10.54
N THR A 84 2.27 -3.03 9.22
CA THR A 84 3.26 -2.13 8.64
C THR A 84 2.90 -0.69 8.97
N GLY A 85 3.77 -0.06 9.74
CA GLY A 85 3.64 1.28 10.30
C GLY A 85 4.82 1.50 11.25
N PRO A 86 5.16 2.74 11.65
CA PRO A 86 6.23 2.92 12.61
C PRO A 86 5.87 2.13 13.86
N VAL A 87 6.73 1.19 14.24
CA VAL A 87 6.75 0.63 15.58
C VAL A 87 7.01 1.82 16.51
N SER A 88 5.94 2.44 17.01
CA SER A 88 6.06 3.36 18.14
C SER A 88 6.32 2.48 19.35
N ASP A 89 7.61 2.33 19.66
CA ASP A 89 8.09 2.15 21.03
C ASP A 89 7.62 3.33 21.90
#